data_AF-A0A3R7AW38-F1
#
_entry.id   AF-A0A3R7AW38-F1
#
_cell.length_a   1.000
_cell.length_b   1.000
_cell.length_c   1.000
_cell.angle_alpha   90.00
_cell.angle_beta   90.00
_cell.angle_gamma   90.00
#
_symmetry.space_group_name_H-M   'P 1'
#
loop_
_entity.id
_entity.type
_entity.pdbx_description
1 polymer ?
#
loop_
_entity_poly.entity_id
_entity_poly.type
_entity_poly.pdbx_seq_one_letter_code
_entity_poly.pdbx_strand_id
1 'polypeptide(L)'
;MTVKFAPASESQITRAIVAEFAKEFEQYAKTEVIIVGGGPSGLMAGKELASNGVEVLIIERNNYLGGGFWLGGVLMNKLTVRSPAESILDELGVPYTEYSKVKGLYVADAPHACSKLITATCDAGAKILNMASLDDVVLHNEKVSGVVVNWSAVSALPKEIACVDPVSLESKFVIDATGHDASVVKQLRERGLLEIKGQGAMWVERSENLVVEHTSEFYPGLIVTGMAVSAAYGLPRMGPTFGAMLMSGKKAAEVAIEKLRV
;
A
#
# COMPACT_ATOMS: atom_id res chain seq x y z
N MET A 1 24.62 35.88 3.83
CA MET A 1 25.20 34.78 4.62
C MET A 1 25.87 33.81 3.66
N THR A 2 27.15 33.50 3.86
CA THR A 2 27.85 32.49 3.07
C THR A 2 27.59 31.14 3.72
N VAL A 3 26.77 30.30 3.10
CA VAL A 3 26.54 28.93 3.58
C VAL A 3 27.79 28.10 3.24
N LYS A 4 28.34 27.41 4.24
CA LYS A 4 29.48 26.51 4.06
C LYS A 4 29.11 25.13 4.63
N PHE A 5 29.16 24.12 3.78
CA PHE A 5 28.90 22.74 4.19
C PHE A 5 30.13 22.10 4.87
N ALA A 6 29.89 21.08 5.69
CA ALA A 6 30.94 20.24 6.24
C ALA A 6 31.61 19.41 5.13
N PRO A 7 32.92 19.11 5.23
CA PRO A 7 33.61 18.28 4.25
C PRO A 7 33.17 16.81 4.34
N ALA A 8 32.99 16.15 3.20
CA ALA A 8 32.78 14.71 3.06
C ALA A 8 33.39 14.22 1.72
N SER A 9 33.96 13.02 1.71
CA SER A 9 34.45 12.37 0.48
C SER A 9 33.38 11.51 -0.18
N GLU A 10 33.52 11.28 -1.49
CA GLU A 10 32.64 10.42 -2.29
C GLU A 10 32.53 9.02 -1.67
N SER A 11 33.66 8.47 -1.23
CA SER A 11 33.71 7.13 -0.61
C SER A 11 32.98 7.05 0.74
N GLN A 12 32.95 8.15 1.52
CA GLN A 12 32.20 8.19 2.77
C GLN A 12 30.69 8.22 2.51
N ILE A 13 30.24 8.94 1.49
CA ILE A 13 28.84 9.00 1.08
C ILE A 13 28.36 7.61 0.62
N THR A 14 29.12 6.94 -0.26
CA THR A 14 28.77 5.58 -0.72
C THR A 14 28.72 4.59 0.43
N ARG A 15 29.72 4.59 1.33
CA ARG A 15 29.73 3.69 2.49
C ARG A 15 28.54 3.92 3.41
N ALA A 16 28.15 5.17 3.64
CA ALA A 16 26.99 5.50 4.47
C ALA A 16 25.69 4.93 3.88
N ILE A 17 25.47 5.13 2.58
CA ILE A 17 24.27 4.63 1.88
C ILE A 17 24.21 3.10 1.93
N VAL A 18 25.31 2.43 1.56
CA VAL A 18 25.34 0.96 1.51
C VAL A 18 25.17 0.35 2.90
N ALA A 19 25.86 0.89 3.91
CA ALA A 19 25.80 0.35 5.27
C ALA A 19 24.40 0.49 5.89
N GLU A 20 23.77 1.66 5.79
CA GLU A 20 22.44 1.87 6.36
C GLU A 20 21.36 1.10 5.58
N PHE A 21 21.45 1.03 4.24
CA PHE A 21 20.53 0.23 3.44
C PHE A 21 20.65 -1.26 3.79
N ALA A 22 21.87 -1.80 3.83
CA ALA A 22 22.08 -3.22 4.14
C ALA A 22 21.59 -3.57 5.55
N LYS A 23 21.85 -2.72 6.54
CA LYS A 23 21.37 -2.89 7.92
C LYS A 23 19.85 -2.90 7.99
N GLU A 24 19.17 -1.96 7.33
CA GLU A 24 17.71 -1.91 7.32
C GLU A 24 17.14 -3.12 6.56
N PHE A 25 17.70 -3.47 5.40
CA PHE A 25 17.25 -4.61 4.62
C PHE A 25 17.42 -5.95 5.37
N GLU A 26 18.52 -6.13 6.11
CA GLU A 26 18.73 -7.30 6.97
C GLU A 26 17.70 -7.37 8.10
N GLN A 27 17.43 -6.24 8.78
CA GLN A 27 16.41 -6.17 9.82
C GLN A 27 15.03 -6.59 9.28
N TYR A 28 14.65 -6.06 8.13
CA TYR A 28 13.32 -6.27 7.53
C TYR A 28 13.23 -7.51 6.63
N ALA A 29 14.29 -8.34 6.56
CA ALA A 29 14.22 -9.67 5.95
C ALA A 29 13.16 -10.55 6.63
N LYS A 30 12.84 -10.25 7.89
CA LYS A 30 11.72 -10.81 8.64
C LYS A 30 11.01 -9.72 9.42
N THR A 31 9.70 -9.59 9.25
CA THR A 31 8.90 -8.54 9.90
C THR A 31 7.56 -9.08 10.40
N GLU A 32 6.75 -8.27 11.07
CA GLU A 32 5.42 -8.70 11.49
C GLU A 32 4.42 -8.62 10.34
N VAL A 33 4.39 -7.49 9.63
CA VAL A 33 3.48 -7.25 8.51
C VAL A 33 4.22 -6.69 7.30
N ILE A 34 4.01 -7.31 6.15
CA ILE A 34 4.43 -6.76 4.85
C ILE A 34 3.20 -6.24 4.12
N ILE A 35 3.26 -5.00 3.63
CA ILE A 35 2.22 -4.39 2.79
C ILE A 35 2.76 -4.30 1.37
N VAL A 36 2.05 -4.88 0.40
CA VAL A 36 2.42 -4.80 -1.01
C VAL A 36 1.59 -3.72 -1.68
N GLY A 37 2.23 -2.61 -2.05
CA GLY A 37 1.64 -1.43 -2.66
C GLY A 37 1.59 -0.23 -1.72
N GLY A 38 2.33 0.83 -2.05
CA GLY A 38 2.37 2.11 -1.36
C GLY A 38 1.26 3.08 -1.81
N GLY A 39 0.07 2.57 -2.13
CA GLY A 39 -1.12 3.36 -2.50
C GLY A 39 -1.88 3.91 -1.28
N PRO A 40 -3.05 4.57 -1.48
CA PRO A 40 -3.78 5.21 -0.38
C PRO A 40 -4.22 4.23 0.72
N SER A 41 -4.71 3.04 0.36
CA SER A 41 -5.09 2.01 1.34
C SER A 41 -3.89 1.39 2.04
N GLY A 42 -2.80 1.11 1.30
CA GLY A 42 -1.57 0.53 1.84
C GLY A 42 -0.83 1.48 2.79
N LEU A 43 -0.70 2.76 2.42
CA LEU A 43 -0.15 3.80 3.30
C LEU A 43 -1.00 3.98 4.55
N MET A 44 -2.33 4.03 4.41
CA MET A 44 -3.20 4.15 5.58
C MET A 44 -3.09 2.94 6.52
N ALA A 45 -3.06 1.72 5.98
CA ALA A 45 -2.81 0.53 6.78
C ALA A 45 -1.44 0.57 7.47
N GLY A 46 -0.39 1.00 6.75
CA GLY A 46 0.95 1.15 7.30
C GLY A 46 1.03 2.18 8.44
N LYS A 47 0.40 3.35 8.26
CA LYS A 47 0.26 4.38 9.31
C LYS A 47 -0.37 3.79 10.56
N GLU A 48 -1.56 3.18 10.43
CA GLU A 48 -2.31 2.68 11.59
C GLU A 48 -1.57 1.55 12.30
N LEU A 49 -0.98 0.60 11.57
CA LEU A 49 -0.19 -0.49 12.13
C LEU A 49 1.03 0.02 12.90
N ALA A 50 1.83 0.86 12.27
CA ALA A 50 3.04 1.40 12.88
C ALA A 50 2.72 2.30 14.10
N SER A 51 1.62 3.07 14.03
CA SER A 51 1.12 3.85 15.18
C SER A 51 0.73 2.97 16.38
N ASN A 52 0.41 1.70 16.14
CA ASN A 52 0.10 0.70 17.17
C ASN A 52 1.30 -0.19 17.53
N GLY A 53 2.52 0.19 17.12
CA GLY A 53 3.76 -0.50 17.49
C GLY A 53 4.04 -1.79 16.72
N VAL A 54 3.32 -2.05 15.63
CA VAL A 54 3.57 -3.20 14.75
C VAL A 54 4.74 -2.87 13.81
N GLU A 55 5.67 -3.80 13.65
CA GLU A 55 6.75 -3.66 12.66
C GLU A 55 6.21 -3.86 11.24
N VAL A 56 6.35 -2.84 10.39
CA VAL A 56 5.77 -2.81 9.04
C VAL A 56 6.82 -2.51 7.98
N LEU A 57 6.83 -3.32 6.92
CA LEU A 57 7.53 -3.04 5.66
C LEU A 57 6.52 -2.84 4.52
N ILE A 58 6.60 -1.70 3.83
CA ILE A 58 5.82 -1.40 2.63
C ILE A 58 6.70 -1.62 1.40
N ILE A 59 6.28 -2.51 0.50
CA ILE A 59 6.90 -2.76 -0.80
C ILE A 59 6.18 -1.92 -1.86
N GLU A 60 6.90 -1.06 -2.59
CA GLU A 60 6.35 -0.24 -3.67
C GLU A 60 7.16 -0.38 -4.96
N ARG A 61 6.48 -0.65 -6.07
CA ARG A 61 7.12 -0.86 -7.37
C ARG A 61 7.69 0.41 -7.97
N ASN A 62 7.06 1.56 -7.73
CA ASN A 62 7.51 2.85 -8.24
C ASN A 62 8.60 3.47 -7.35
N ASN A 63 9.31 4.48 -7.87
CA ASN A 63 10.21 5.29 -7.04
C ASN A 63 9.45 6.26 -6.11
N TYR A 64 8.17 6.51 -6.37
CA TYR A 64 7.30 7.36 -5.55
C TYR A 64 6.20 6.54 -4.86
N LEU A 65 5.72 7.05 -3.73
CA LEU A 65 4.56 6.52 -3.01
C LEU A 65 3.28 7.24 -3.41
N GLY A 66 2.13 6.72 -2.98
CA GLY A 66 0.82 7.32 -3.16
C GLY A 66 -0.03 6.66 -4.25
N GLY A 67 0.58 5.88 -5.15
CA GLY A 67 -0.11 5.23 -6.25
C GLY A 67 -1.01 6.21 -7.02
N GLY A 68 -2.30 5.89 -7.17
CA GLY A 68 -3.27 6.74 -7.85
C GLY A 68 -3.79 7.95 -7.05
N PHE A 69 -3.33 8.17 -5.81
CA PHE A 69 -3.88 9.19 -4.91
C PHE A 69 -3.41 10.62 -5.20
N TRP A 70 -2.46 10.79 -6.12
CA TRP A 70 -1.97 12.11 -6.56
C TRP A 70 -2.99 12.90 -7.39
N LEU A 71 -4.02 12.24 -7.92
CA LEU A 71 -5.01 12.80 -8.83
C LEU A 71 -6.42 12.32 -8.47
N GLY A 72 -7.42 13.03 -8.98
CA GLY A 72 -8.80 12.56 -9.03
C GLY A 72 -9.11 11.84 -10.32
N GLY A 73 -10.08 12.37 -11.08
CA GLY A 73 -10.47 11.84 -12.39
C GLY A 73 -9.79 12.57 -13.55
N VAL A 74 -9.45 11.84 -14.61
CA VAL A 74 -9.03 12.41 -15.91
C VAL A 74 -7.98 13.53 -15.76
N LEU A 75 -6.88 13.22 -15.06
CA LEU A 75 -5.75 14.14 -14.79
C LEU A 75 -6.08 15.43 -14.01
N MET A 76 -7.31 15.58 -13.52
CA MET A 76 -7.66 16.66 -12.59
C MET A 76 -7.10 16.33 -11.20
N ASN A 77 -6.53 17.32 -10.53
CA ASN A 77 -5.80 17.16 -9.28
C ASN A 77 -6.67 17.31 -8.01
N LYS A 78 -8.00 17.24 -8.15
CA LYS A 78 -8.94 17.26 -7.02
C LYS A 78 -9.43 15.86 -6.73
N LEU A 79 -9.30 15.41 -5.48
CA LEU A 79 -9.90 14.15 -5.04
C LEU A 79 -11.26 14.42 -4.38
N THR A 80 -12.07 13.36 -4.31
CA THR A 80 -13.32 13.39 -3.55
C THR A 80 -13.34 12.30 -2.48
N VAL A 81 -14.02 12.58 -1.37
CA VAL A 81 -14.39 11.60 -0.35
C VAL A 81 -15.86 11.79 0.01
N ARG A 82 -16.54 10.68 0.31
CA ARG A 82 -17.93 10.68 0.80
C ARG A 82 -17.95 10.50 2.31
N SER A 83 -18.94 11.09 2.97
CA SER A 83 -19.11 10.97 4.42
C SER A 83 -19.25 9.52 4.86
N PRO A 84 -18.55 9.10 5.94
CA PRO A 84 -17.80 9.92 6.92
C PRO A 84 -16.27 10.05 6.67
N ALA A 85 -15.77 9.77 5.46
CA ALA A 85 -14.33 9.68 5.23
C ALA A 85 -13.56 11.02 5.24
N GLU A 86 -14.26 12.16 5.27
CA GLU A 86 -13.68 13.48 5.56
C GLU A 86 -12.99 13.54 6.92
N SER A 87 -13.45 12.73 7.90
CA SER A 87 -12.79 12.63 9.21
C SER A 87 -11.33 12.18 9.11
N ILE A 88 -10.99 11.37 8.10
CA ILE A 88 -9.60 11.00 7.83
C ILE A 88 -8.80 12.18 7.29
N LEU A 89 -9.43 13.06 6.50
CA LEU A 89 -8.75 14.29 6.06
C LEU A 89 -8.49 15.23 7.24
N ASP A 90 -9.40 15.29 8.22
CA ASP A 90 -9.19 16.01 9.47
C ASP A 90 -7.99 15.43 10.25
N GLU A 91 -7.92 14.11 10.41
CA GLU A 91 -6.80 13.43 11.08
C GLU A 91 -5.44 13.67 10.41
N LEU A 92 -5.43 13.73 9.07
CA LEU A 92 -4.23 14.02 8.29
C LEU A 92 -3.90 15.53 8.23
N GLY A 93 -4.78 16.39 8.75
CA GLY A 93 -4.64 17.84 8.66
C GLY A 93 -4.68 18.35 7.21
N VAL A 94 -5.54 17.76 6.38
CA VAL A 94 -5.74 18.10 4.97
C VAL A 94 -6.94 19.03 4.85
N PRO A 95 -6.79 20.26 4.35
CA PRO A 95 -7.92 21.14 4.07
C PRO A 95 -8.83 20.55 2.99
N TYR A 96 -10.13 20.59 3.24
CA TYR A 96 -11.17 20.18 2.28
C TYR A 96 -12.37 21.12 2.34
N THR A 97 -13.22 21.03 1.33
CA THR A 97 -14.50 21.76 1.29
C THR A 97 -15.64 20.80 0.96
N GLU A 98 -16.80 21.00 1.57
CA GLU A 98 -18.01 20.29 1.14
C GLU A 98 -18.44 20.82 -0.24
N TYR A 99 -18.74 19.91 -1.17
CA TYR A 99 -19.23 20.27 -2.49
C TYR A 99 -20.64 20.83 -2.36
N SER A 100 -20.79 22.13 -2.61
CA SER A 100 -22.02 22.89 -2.33
C SER A 100 -23.30 22.34 -2.95
N LYS A 101 -23.22 21.50 -3.99
CA LYS A 101 -24.39 20.91 -4.65
C LYS A 101 -24.78 19.53 -4.12
N VAL A 102 -23.93 18.87 -3.32
CA VAL A 102 -24.15 17.49 -2.83
C VAL A 102 -23.71 17.39 -1.37
N LYS A 103 -24.68 17.21 -0.47
CA LYS A 103 -24.42 17.02 0.96
C LYS A 103 -23.60 15.75 1.20
N GLY A 104 -22.58 15.84 2.05
CA GLY A 104 -21.73 14.71 2.44
C GLY A 104 -20.74 14.27 1.35
N LEU A 105 -20.50 15.10 0.34
CA LEU A 105 -19.44 14.92 -0.65
C LEU A 105 -18.40 16.02 -0.46
N TYR A 106 -17.16 15.65 -0.19
CA TYR A 106 -16.08 16.60 0.10
C TYR A 106 -14.99 16.53 -0.96
N VAL A 107 -14.32 17.66 -1.18
CA VAL A 107 -13.29 17.84 -2.20
C VAL A 107 -12.02 18.35 -1.53
N ALA A 108 -10.87 17.77 -1.88
CA ALA A 108 -9.56 18.19 -1.41
C ALA A 108 -8.53 18.23 -2.54
N ASP A 109 -7.41 18.92 -2.31
CA ASP A 109 -6.26 18.88 -3.20
C ASP A 109 -5.51 17.55 -3.07
N ALA A 110 -5.51 16.76 -4.15
CA ALA A 110 -4.97 15.41 -4.12
C ALA A 110 -3.47 15.34 -3.80
N PRO A 111 -2.60 16.20 -4.36
CA PRO A 111 -1.19 16.23 -3.97
C PRO A 111 -0.95 16.58 -2.48
N HIS A 112 -1.82 17.42 -1.89
CA HIS A 112 -1.72 17.77 -0.48
C HIS A 112 -2.15 16.59 0.40
N ALA A 113 -3.28 15.96 0.08
CA ALA A 113 -3.75 14.78 0.80
C ALA A 113 -2.74 13.62 0.72
N CYS A 114 -2.20 13.36 -0.48
CA CYS A 114 -1.24 12.30 -0.71
C CYS A 114 0.08 12.53 0.04
N SER A 115 0.63 13.74 -0.02
CA SER A 115 1.85 14.07 0.71
C SER A 115 1.66 13.96 2.23
N LYS A 116 0.53 14.44 2.78
CA LYS A 116 0.19 14.29 4.20
C LYS A 116 0.08 12.83 4.64
N LEU A 117 -0.54 11.98 3.83
CA LEU A 117 -0.64 10.56 4.13
C LEU A 117 0.73 9.87 4.11
N ILE A 118 1.58 10.19 3.13
CA ILE A 118 2.96 9.67 3.06
C ILE A 118 3.72 10.10 4.32
N THR A 119 3.69 11.39 4.68
CA THR A 119 4.32 11.91 5.89
C THR A 119 3.81 11.18 7.14
N ALA A 120 2.49 11.08 7.33
CA ALA A 120 1.92 10.41 8.49
C ALA A 120 2.32 8.93 8.59
N THR A 121 2.49 8.25 7.46
CA THR A 121 2.94 6.85 7.41
C THR A 121 4.40 6.71 7.82
N CYS A 122 5.27 7.57 7.29
CA CYS A 122 6.69 7.59 7.66
C CYS A 122 6.90 7.97 9.13
N ASP A 123 6.19 9.01 9.59
CA ASP A 123 6.29 9.52 10.97
C ASP A 123 5.79 8.49 12.00
N ALA A 124 4.84 7.63 11.61
CA ALA A 124 4.37 6.51 12.42
C ALA A 124 5.43 5.38 12.56
N GLY A 125 6.46 5.36 11.70
CA GLY A 125 7.56 4.40 11.76
C GLY A 125 7.48 3.24 10.77
N ALA A 126 6.52 3.22 9.85
CA ALA A 126 6.47 2.21 8.78
C ALA A 126 7.68 2.39 7.84
N LYS A 127 8.35 1.30 7.48
CA LYS A 127 9.47 1.32 6.54
C LYS A 127 9.02 1.10 5.12
N ILE A 128 9.79 1.64 4.18
CA ILE A 128 9.45 1.66 2.76
C ILE A 128 10.63 1.09 1.98
N LEU A 129 10.35 0.05 1.21
CA LEU A 129 11.20 -0.44 0.15
C LEU A 129 10.52 -0.12 -1.20
N ASN A 130 10.81 1.07 -1.71
CA ASN A 130 10.37 1.50 -3.04
C ASN A 130 11.33 0.97 -4.13
N MET A 131 10.91 1.03 -5.40
CA MET A 131 11.59 0.37 -6.53
C MET A 131 11.70 -1.16 -6.40
N ALA A 132 10.91 -1.78 -5.52
CA ALA A 132 10.81 -3.23 -5.36
C ALA A 132 9.43 -3.72 -5.78
N SER A 133 9.38 -4.77 -6.59
CA SER A 133 8.16 -5.37 -7.10
C SER A 133 7.95 -6.75 -6.49
N LEU A 134 6.68 -7.08 -6.22
CA LEU A 134 6.28 -8.44 -5.92
C LEU A 134 6.53 -9.32 -7.14
N ASP A 135 7.37 -10.33 -6.97
CA ASP A 135 7.56 -11.40 -7.94
C ASP A 135 6.66 -12.59 -7.59
N ASP A 136 6.59 -12.95 -6.30
CA ASP A 136 5.83 -14.10 -5.81
C ASP A 136 5.48 -14.02 -4.30
N VAL A 137 4.91 -15.08 -3.74
CA VAL A 137 4.60 -15.24 -2.31
C VAL A 137 5.38 -16.39 -1.67
N VAL A 138 5.71 -16.24 -0.39
CA VAL A 138 6.22 -17.36 0.43
C VAL A 138 5.02 -18.11 1.01
N LEU A 139 4.95 -19.42 0.77
CA LEU A 139 3.86 -20.28 1.24
C LEU A 139 4.40 -21.42 2.12
N HIS A 140 3.87 -21.54 3.34
CA HIS A 140 4.12 -22.65 4.23
C HIS A 140 2.79 -23.21 4.75
N ASN A 141 2.56 -24.51 4.58
CA ASN A 141 1.31 -25.19 5.02
C ASN A 141 0.04 -24.47 4.55
N GLU A 142 -0.01 -24.07 3.27
CA GLU A 142 -1.14 -23.32 2.69
C GLU A 142 -1.45 -21.98 3.38
N LYS A 143 -0.44 -21.40 4.04
CA LYS A 143 -0.49 -20.06 4.62
C LYS A 143 0.55 -19.16 3.95
N VAL A 144 0.15 -17.95 3.58
CA VAL A 144 1.07 -16.90 3.13
C VAL A 144 1.90 -16.45 4.34
N SER A 145 3.22 -16.57 4.22
CA SER A 145 4.18 -16.28 5.30
C SER A 145 5.26 -15.29 4.87
N GLY A 146 4.98 -14.51 3.82
CA GLY A 146 5.93 -13.55 3.28
C GLY A 146 5.72 -13.30 1.78
N VAL A 147 6.65 -12.56 1.22
CA VAL A 147 6.67 -12.18 -0.19
C VAL A 147 8.03 -12.50 -0.81
N VAL A 148 8.03 -12.70 -2.11
CA VAL A 148 9.23 -12.81 -2.93
C VAL A 148 9.31 -11.55 -3.78
N VAL A 149 10.42 -10.83 -3.69
CA VAL A 149 10.59 -9.51 -4.30
C VAL A 149 11.80 -9.46 -5.20
N ASN A 150 11.70 -8.64 -6.23
CA ASN A 150 12.81 -8.25 -7.07
C ASN A 150 12.83 -6.73 -7.24
N TRP A 151 13.92 -6.19 -7.75
CA TRP A 151 13.94 -4.80 -8.17
C TRP A 151 13.02 -4.60 -9.37
N SER A 152 12.20 -3.55 -9.34
CA SER A 152 11.29 -3.21 -10.45
C SER A 152 12.02 -3.02 -11.78
N ALA A 153 13.31 -2.68 -11.74
CA ALA A 153 14.13 -2.57 -12.95
C ALA A 153 14.36 -3.91 -13.66
N VAL A 154 14.31 -5.05 -12.94
CA VAL A 154 14.53 -6.38 -13.54
C VAL A 154 13.45 -6.70 -14.57
N SER A 155 12.19 -6.30 -14.35
CA SER A 155 11.12 -6.52 -15.33
C SER A 155 11.28 -5.72 -16.63
N ALA A 156 12.17 -4.72 -16.65
CA ALA A 156 12.49 -3.93 -17.83
C ALA A 156 13.75 -4.43 -18.57
N LEU A 157 14.44 -5.44 -18.02
CA LEU A 157 15.62 -6.02 -18.67
C LEU A 157 15.22 -6.85 -19.91
N PRO A 158 16.08 -6.90 -20.94
CA PRO A 158 15.93 -7.85 -22.03
C PRO A 158 15.87 -9.30 -21.50
N LYS A 159 15.07 -10.15 -22.16
CA LYS A 159 14.82 -11.54 -21.73
C LYS A 159 16.11 -12.34 -21.54
N GLU A 160 17.14 -12.03 -22.31
CA GLU A 160 18.44 -12.69 -22.31
C GLU A 160 19.22 -12.50 -21.00
N ILE A 161 18.93 -11.44 -20.22
CA ILE A 161 19.58 -11.13 -18.93
C ILE A 161 18.57 -10.91 -17.79
N ALA A 162 17.28 -11.14 -18.03
CA ALA A 162 16.22 -10.95 -17.04
C ALA A 162 16.10 -12.13 -16.05
N CYS A 163 16.88 -13.20 -16.22
CA CYS A 163 16.98 -14.32 -15.28
C CYS A 163 17.78 -13.92 -14.02
N VAL A 164 17.26 -12.95 -13.28
CA VAL A 164 17.80 -12.49 -12.00
C VAL A 164 16.89 -13.02 -10.90
N ASP A 165 17.41 -13.91 -10.07
CA ASP A 165 16.61 -14.53 -9.02
C ASP A 165 16.14 -13.48 -7.99
N PRO A 166 14.86 -13.54 -7.56
CA PRO A 166 14.34 -12.69 -6.51
C PRO A 166 14.80 -13.17 -5.12
N VAL A 167 14.49 -12.37 -4.09
CA VAL A 167 14.75 -12.73 -2.68
C VAL A 167 13.45 -12.76 -1.88
N SER A 168 13.41 -13.61 -0.86
CA SER A 168 12.24 -13.75 0.03
C SER A 168 12.34 -12.86 1.26
N LEU A 169 11.21 -12.28 1.66
CA LEU A 169 11.02 -11.53 2.91
C LEU A 169 9.88 -12.18 3.69
N GLU A 170 10.14 -12.57 4.93
CA GLU A 170 9.18 -13.30 5.78
C GLU A 170 8.29 -12.35 6.58
N SER A 171 7.03 -12.74 6.77
CA SER A 171 6.11 -12.03 7.68
C SER A 171 5.05 -12.93 8.30
N LYS A 172 4.45 -12.45 9.40
CA LYS A 172 3.29 -13.14 10.01
C LYS A 172 2.04 -12.96 9.13
N PHE A 173 1.89 -11.77 8.54
CA PHE A 173 0.81 -11.41 7.61
C PHE A 173 1.34 -10.59 6.42
N VAL A 174 0.68 -10.76 5.28
CA VAL A 174 0.84 -9.91 4.10
C VAL A 174 -0.46 -9.16 3.86
N ILE A 175 -0.38 -7.87 3.53
CA ILE A 175 -1.52 -7.05 3.11
C ILE A 175 -1.37 -6.73 1.62
N ASP A 176 -2.28 -7.22 0.78
CA ASP A 176 -2.39 -6.82 -0.62
C ASP A 176 -3.09 -5.46 -0.72
N ALA A 177 -2.31 -4.44 -1.01
CA ALA A 177 -2.74 -3.07 -1.28
C ALA A 177 -2.39 -2.63 -2.71
N THR A 178 -2.20 -3.58 -3.63
CA THR A 178 -1.77 -3.33 -5.03
C THR A 178 -2.88 -2.76 -5.92
N GLY A 179 -4.02 -2.42 -5.33
CA GLY A 179 -5.16 -1.82 -6.02
C GLY A 179 -5.85 -2.80 -6.95
N HIS A 180 -6.22 -2.35 -8.14
CA HIS A 180 -7.00 -3.16 -9.10
C HIS A 180 -6.26 -4.42 -9.56
N ASP A 181 -4.93 -4.42 -9.48
CA ASP A 181 -4.12 -5.56 -9.91
C ASP A 181 -4.29 -6.75 -8.97
N ALA A 182 -4.50 -6.53 -7.67
CA ALA A 182 -4.54 -7.57 -6.63
C ALA A 182 -3.43 -8.62 -6.83
N SER A 183 -2.20 -8.15 -6.97
CA SER A 183 -1.07 -8.95 -7.44
C SER A 183 -0.79 -10.13 -6.53
N VAL A 184 -0.93 -9.98 -5.20
CA VAL A 184 -0.71 -11.09 -4.26
C VAL A 184 -1.81 -12.14 -4.40
N VAL A 185 -3.06 -11.69 -4.53
CA VAL A 185 -4.21 -12.58 -4.79
C VAL A 185 -4.04 -13.33 -6.11
N LYS A 186 -3.55 -12.67 -7.15
CA LYS A 186 -3.26 -13.30 -8.45
C LYS A 186 -2.20 -14.40 -8.33
N GLN A 187 -1.15 -14.21 -7.54
CA GLN A 187 -0.13 -15.25 -7.32
C GLN A 187 -0.71 -16.53 -6.71
N LEU A 188 -1.69 -16.40 -5.80
CA LEU A 188 -2.40 -17.55 -5.24
C LEU A 188 -3.35 -18.21 -6.25
N ARG A 189 -4.04 -17.40 -7.06
CA ARG A 189 -4.93 -17.89 -8.13
C ARG A 189 -4.14 -18.69 -9.19
N GLU A 190 -2.99 -18.19 -9.63
CA GLU A 190 -2.15 -18.85 -10.64
C GLU A 190 -1.63 -20.22 -10.18
N ARG A 191 -1.57 -20.44 -8.86
CA ARG A 191 -1.25 -21.73 -8.23
C ARG A 191 -2.45 -22.66 -8.04
N GLY A 192 -3.66 -22.22 -8.40
CA GLY A 192 -4.88 -22.98 -8.20
C GLY A 192 -5.34 -23.07 -6.73
N LEU A 193 -4.86 -22.18 -5.86
CA LEU A 193 -5.24 -22.17 -4.43
C LEU A 193 -6.57 -21.46 -4.17
N LEU A 194 -7.02 -20.63 -5.11
CA LEU A 194 -8.28 -19.90 -5.04
C LEU A 194 -8.79 -19.51 -6.43
N GLU A 195 -10.08 -19.19 -6.50
CA GLU A 195 -10.74 -18.68 -7.70
C GLU A 195 -11.21 -17.23 -7.47
N ILE A 196 -11.03 -16.38 -8.48
CA ILE A 196 -11.50 -14.99 -8.45
C ILE A 196 -12.32 -14.64 -9.70
N LYS A 197 -13.44 -13.95 -9.50
CA LYS A 197 -14.28 -13.45 -10.61
C LYS A 197 -13.68 -12.22 -11.29
N GLY A 198 -12.80 -11.51 -10.60
CA GLY A 198 -12.30 -10.21 -11.04
C GLY A 198 -13.29 -9.08 -10.82
N GLN A 199 -12.79 -7.85 -10.89
CA GLN A 199 -13.54 -6.64 -10.58
C GLN A 199 -14.73 -6.39 -11.52
N GLY A 200 -15.85 -5.95 -10.95
CA GLY A 200 -17.05 -5.52 -11.68
C GLY A 200 -17.00 -4.08 -12.23
N ALA A 201 -18.04 -3.72 -12.99
CA ALA A 201 -18.23 -2.38 -13.54
C ALA A 201 -18.41 -1.29 -12.47
N MET A 202 -18.43 -0.02 -12.88
CA MET A 202 -18.49 1.10 -11.96
C MET A 202 -19.88 1.24 -11.31
N TRP A 203 -19.91 1.26 -9.97
CA TRP A 203 -21.08 1.62 -9.16
C TRP A 203 -20.59 2.19 -7.83
N VAL A 204 -20.43 3.50 -7.77
CA VAL A 204 -19.78 4.23 -6.66
C VAL A 204 -20.39 3.90 -5.31
N GLU A 205 -21.70 4.09 -5.17
CA GLU A 205 -22.42 3.91 -3.90
C GLU A 205 -22.27 2.51 -3.32
N ARG A 206 -22.46 1.49 -4.17
CA ARG A 206 -22.32 0.09 -3.78
C ARG A 206 -20.86 -0.31 -3.55
N SER A 207 -19.95 0.17 -4.39
CA SER A 207 -18.53 -0.17 -4.34
C SER A 207 -17.89 0.25 -3.02
N GLU A 208 -18.09 1.50 -2.58
CA GLU A 208 -17.37 2.02 -1.41
C GLU A 208 -17.72 1.25 -0.13
N ASN A 209 -19.01 1.01 0.10
CA ASN A 209 -19.47 0.24 1.25
C ASN A 209 -18.94 -1.20 1.22
N LEU A 210 -19.09 -1.88 0.08
CA LEU A 210 -18.66 -3.28 -0.03
C LEU A 210 -17.14 -3.46 0.12
N VAL A 211 -16.34 -2.52 -0.40
CA VAL A 211 -14.88 -2.57 -0.28
C VAL A 211 -14.47 -2.48 1.19
N VAL A 212 -15.05 -1.55 1.96
CA VAL A 212 -14.77 -1.46 3.40
C VAL A 212 -15.30 -2.71 4.12
N GLU A 213 -16.53 -3.15 3.84
CA GLU A 213 -17.14 -4.34 4.46
C GLU A 213 -16.31 -5.61 4.25
N HIS A 214 -15.79 -5.84 3.04
CA HIS A 214 -15.06 -7.06 2.69
C HIS A 214 -13.55 -6.98 2.90
N THR A 215 -13.02 -5.84 3.37
CA THR A 215 -11.63 -5.76 3.85
C THR A 215 -11.44 -6.76 5.00
N SER A 216 -10.61 -7.77 4.79
CA SER A 216 -10.51 -8.95 5.66
C SER A 216 -9.27 -9.78 5.33
N GLU A 217 -8.98 -10.78 6.16
CA GLU A 217 -8.09 -11.88 5.77
C GLU A 217 -8.80 -12.74 4.72
N PHE A 218 -8.38 -12.61 3.46
CA PHE A 218 -8.98 -13.27 2.30
C PHE A 218 -8.52 -14.72 2.16
N TYR A 219 -7.28 -14.99 2.57
CA TYR A 219 -6.64 -16.30 2.56
C TYR A 219 -5.72 -16.38 3.78
N PRO A 220 -5.45 -17.57 4.38
CA PRO A 220 -4.59 -17.65 5.56
C PRO A 220 -3.26 -16.89 5.39
N GLY A 221 -3.02 -15.91 6.25
CA GLY A 221 -1.84 -15.03 6.20
C GLY A 221 -1.92 -13.86 5.22
N LEU A 222 -3.01 -13.72 4.45
CA LEU A 222 -3.20 -12.67 3.44
C LEU A 222 -4.45 -11.84 3.72
N ILE A 223 -4.25 -10.56 4.00
CA ILE A 223 -5.29 -9.54 4.13
C ILE A 223 -5.36 -8.75 2.82
N VAL A 224 -6.57 -8.37 2.40
CA VAL A 224 -6.79 -7.53 1.21
C VAL A 224 -7.37 -6.17 1.60
N THR A 225 -6.89 -5.10 0.96
CA THR A 225 -7.37 -3.73 1.23
C THR A 225 -7.47 -2.90 -0.05
N GLY A 226 -8.27 -1.83 0.00
CA GLY A 226 -8.54 -0.94 -1.12
C GLY A 226 -9.15 -1.68 -2.32
N MET A 227 -8.71 -1.33 -3.53
CA MET A 227 -9.25 -1.95 -4.75
C MET A 227 -8.87 -3.41 -4.94
N ALA A 228 -7.90 -3.94 -4.19
CA ALA A 228 -7.59 -5.36 -4.22
C ALA A 228 -8.76 -6.20 -3.66
N VAL A 229 -9.52 -5.64 -2.71
CA VAL A 229 -10.76 -6.24 -2.19
C VAL A 229 -11.77 -6.46 -3.32
N SER A 230 -11.95 -5.45 -4.18
CA SER A 230 -12.91 -5.54 -5.29
C SER A 230 -12.49 -6.60 -6.32
N ALA A 231 -11.19 -6.74 -6.60
CA ALA A 231 -10.70 -7.78 -7.50
C ALA A 231 -10.83 -9.19 -6.89
N ALA A 232 -10.54 -9.33 -5.59
CA ALA A 232 -10.62 -10.60 -4.86
C ALA A 232 -12.06 -11.11 -4.74
N TYR A 233 -13.00 -10.25 -4.35
CA TYR A 233 -14.40 -10.61 -4.09
C TYR A 233 -15.34 -10.38 -5.28
N GLY A 234 -14.85 -9.83 -6.39
CA GLY A 234 -15.64 -9.53 -7.58
C GLY A 234 -16.65 -8.40 -7.38
N LEU A 235 -16.25 -7.33 -6.69
CA LEU A 235 -17.09 -6.18 -6.36
C LEU A 235 -17.01 -5.09 -7.43
N PRO A 236 -18.00 -4.18 -7.52
CA PRO A 236 -17.92 -3.00 -8.37
C PRO A 236 -16.72 -2.10 -8.05
N ARG A 237 -16.39 -1.19 -8.97
CA ARG A 237 -15.41 -0.09 -8.75
C ARG A 237 -16.10 1.24 -8.48
N MET A 238 -15.42 2.18 -7.81
CA MET A 238 -15.98 3.50 -7.47
C MET A 238 -15.47 4.68 -8.30
N GLY A 239 -14.42 4.52 -9.10
CA GLY A 239 -13.85 5.64 -9.86
C GLY A 239 -13.11 6.64 -8.97
N PRO A 240 -13.15 7.95 -9.25
CA PRO A 240 -12.28 8.96 -8.62
C PRO A 240 -12.80 9.47 -7.26
N THR A 241 -13.18 8.56 -6.36
CA THR A 241 -13.48 8.84 -4.94
C THR A 241 -12.67 7.89 -4.07
N PHE A 242 -12.15 8.39 -2.95
CA PHE A 242 -11.10 7.71 -2.19
C PHE A 242 -11.51 7.37 -0.75
N GLY A 243 -12.74 7.69 -0.34
CA GLY A 243 -13.20 7.47 1.03
C GLY A 243 -13.04 6.00 1.44
N ALA A 244 -13.51 5.08 0.60
CA ALA A 244 -13.34 3.65 0.85
C ALA A 244 -11.89 3.17 0.86
N MET A 245 -10.97 3.79 0.12
CA MET A 245 -9.54 3.39 0.14
C MET A 245 -8.93 3.66 1.51
N LEU A 246 -9.20 4.85 2.05
CA LEU A 246 -8.68 5.27 3.34
C LEU A 246 -9.32 4.45 4.47
N MET A 247 -10.65 4.31 4.47
CA MET A 247 -11.37 3.52 5.48
C MET A 247 -10.99 2.02 5.42
N SER A 248 -10.83 1.46 4.22
CA SER A 248 -10.36 0.09 4.03
C SER A 248 -8.92 -0.11 4.52
N GLY A 249 -8.04 0.88 4.38
CA GLY A 249 -6.70 0.81 4.94
C GLY A 249 -6.71 0.71 6.47
N LYS A 250 -7.51 1.56 7.15
CA LYS A 250 -7.69 1.48 8.61
C LYS A 250 -8.20 0.12 9.05
N LYS A 251 -9.25 -0.37 8.40
CA LYS A 251 -9.83 -1.68 8.73
C LYS A 251 -8.84 -2.83 8.50
N ALA A 252 -8.00 -2.76 7.47
CA ALA A 252 -6.97 -3.77 7.24
C ALA A 252 -5.94 -3.82 8.38
N ALA A 253 -5.58 -2.65 8.93
CA ALA A 253 -4.73 -2.57 10.12
C ALA A 253 -5.42 -3.17 11.35
N GLU A 254 -6.70 -2.85 11.59
CA GLU A 254 -7.49 -3.44 12.69
C GLU A 254 -7.49 -4.97 12.62
N VAL A 255 -7.82 -5.54 11.45
CA VAL A 255 -7.84 -6.99 11.22
C VAL A 255 -6.46 -7.62 11.50
N ALA A 256 -5.38 -6.99 11.04
CA ALA A 256 -4.03 -7.48 11.29
C ALA A 256 -3.66 -7.42 12.79
N ILE A 257 -3.97 -6.33 13.49
CA ILE A 257 -3.70 -6.17 14.92
C ILE A 257 -4.46 -7.21 15.74
N GLU A 258 -5.75 -7.44 15.45
CA GLU A 258 -6.54 -8.46 16.13
C GLU A 258 -5.91 -9.84 15.98
N LYS A 259 -5.43 -10.18 14.78
CA LYS A 259 -4.82 -11.49 14.49
C LYS A 259 -3.41 -11.65 15.03
N LEU A 260 -2.65 -10.57 15.20
CA LEU A 260 -1.33 -10.59 15.82
C LEU A 260 -1.39 -10.83 17.33
N ARG A 261 -2.54 -10.57 17.97
CA ARG A 261 -2.76 -10.75 19.41
C ARG A 261 -3.19 -12.17 19.80
N VAL A 262 -3.49 -13.03 18.83
CA VAL A 262 -3.95 -14.43 19.00
C VAL A 262 -2.82 -15.39 18.66
#